data_AF-A0A0G1YPM3-F1
#
_entry.id   AF-A0A0G1YPM3-F1
#
_cell.length_a   1.000
_cell.length_b   1.000
_cell.length_c   1.000
_cell.angle_alpha   90.00
_cell.angle_beta   90.00
_cell.angle_gamma   90.00
#
_symmetry.space_group_name_H-M   'P 1'
#
loop_
_entity.id
_entity.type
_entity.pdbx_description
1 polymer ?
#
loop_
_entity_poly.entity_id
_entity_poly.type
_entity_poly.pdbx_seq_one_letter_code
_entity_poly.pdbx_strand_id
1 'polypeptide(L)'
;MYLNKAFLYGNLTRDPELKVLPSGGQVVNFGLATNRTYKDKNGAKQEATEFHNIVAFGRTAEVIAQYMKGTSHTGSEEQSAPKDDEAIKYPDEEINPEDIPF
;
A
#
# COMPACT_ATOMS: atom_id res chain seq x y z
N MET A 1 -13.06 21.08 27.70
CA MET A 1 -11.73 20.90 27.08
C MET A 1 -11.85 19.78 26.06
N TYR A 2 -11.48 20.01 24.80
CA TYR A 2 -11.57 19.00 23.74
C TYR A 2 -10.18 18.40 23.48
N LEU A 3 -10.12 17.08 23.34
CA LEU A 3 -8.88 16.34 23.04
C LEU A 3 -8.94 15.87 21.60
N ASN A 4 -7.93 16.22 20.81
CA ASN A 4 -7.67 15.61 19.51
C ASN A 4 -6.37 14.80 19.63
N LYS A 5 -6.49 13.47 19.51
CA LYS A 5 -5.38 12.53 19.58
C LYS A 5 -5.60 11.42 18.56
N ALA A 6 -4.57 11.13 17.78
CA ALA A 6 -4.53 10.02 16.84
C ALA A 6 -3.33 9.12 17.14
N PHE A 7 -3.51 7.82 16.97
CA PHE A 7 -2.44 6.83 17.00
C PHE A 7 -2.42 6.13 15.64
N LEU A 8 -1.25 6.10 15.00
CA LEU A 8 -1.08 5.52 13.67
C LEU A 8 0.01 4.44 13.74
N TYR A 9 -0.26 3.29 13.13
CA TYR A 9 0.67 2.18 13.00
C TYR A 9 0.66 1.71 11.56
N GLY A 10 1.82 1.70 10.93
CA GLY A 10 1.93 1.43 9.50
C GLY A 10 3.35 1.47 8.99
N ASN A 11 3.49 1.41 7.67
CA ASN A 11 4.77 1.40 6.98
C ASN A 11 5.03 2.72 6.26
N LEU A 12 6.30 3.14 6.18
CA LEU A 12 6.66 4.35 5.46
C LEU A 12 6.58 4.10 3.95
N THR A 13 5.82 4.94 3.24
CA THR A 13 5.65 4.79 1.79
C THR A 13 6.86 5.24 0.99
N ARG A 14 7.71 6.08 1.57
CA ARG A 14 8.92 6.63 0.99
C ARG A 14 9.90 7.06 2.08
N ASP A 15 11.15 7.26 1.69
CA ASP A 15 12.17 7.80 2.59
C ASP A 15 11.74 9.18 3.15
N PRO A 16 11.98 9.47 4.43
CA PRO A 16 11.66 10.77 5.00
C PRO A 16 12.48 11.90 4.37
N GLU A 17 11.82 12.97 3.95
CA GLU A 17 12.47 14.16 3.38
C GLU A 17 12.74 15.20 4.48
N LEU A 18 13.99 15.33 4.94
CA LEU A 18 14.39 16.39 5.88
C LEU A 18 14.61 17.71 5.14
N LYS A 19 14.01 18.79 5.66
CA LYS A 19 14.11 20.16 5.15
C LYS A 19 14.45 21.10 6.31
N VAL A 20 15.28 22.10 6.02
CA VAL A 20 15.60 23.17 6.97
C VAL A 20 14.82 24.41 6.55
N LEU A 21 14.01 24.95 7.46
CA LEU A 21 13.26 26.18 7.22
C LEU A 21 14.19 27.40 7.27
N PRO A 22 13.82 28.52 6.63
CA PRO A 22 14.56 29.79 6.75
C PRO A 22 14.71 30.29 8.19
N SER A 23 13.82 29.88 9.09
CA SER A 23 13.88 30.16 10.53
C SER A 23 14.91 29.32 11.29
N GLY A 24 15.64 28.42 10.61
CA GLY A 24 16.58 27.47 11.20
C GLY A 24 15.94 26.22 11.79
N GLY A 25 14.60 26.14 11.81
CA GLY A 25 13.87 24.95 12.27
C GLY A 25 14.00 23.79 11.28
N GLN A 26 14.15 22.58 11.80
CA GLN A 26 14.14 21.38 10.97
C GLN A 26 12.73 20.79 10.90
N VAL A 27 12.35 20.32 9.70
CA VAL A 27 11.08 19.65 9.44
C VAL A 27 11.33 18.43 8.59
N VAL A 28 10.61 17.35 8.86
CA VAL A 28 10.61 16.15 8.02
C VAL A 28 9.20 15.87 7.53
N ASN A 29 9.07 15.50 6.25
CA ASN A 29 7.83 15.04 5.67
C ASN A 29 7.97 13.58 5.24
N PHE A 30 7.01 12.74 5.63
CA PHE A 30 6.96 11.35 5.24
C PHE A 30 5.52 10.86 5.12
N GLY A 31 5.31 9.83 4.30
CA GLY A 31 4.02 9.17 4.12
C GLY A 31 3.95 7.87 4.92
N LEU A 32 2.80 7.57 5.50
CA LEU A 32 2.53 6.34 6.24
C LEU A 32 1.32 5.62 5.64
N ALA A 33 1.49 4.35 5.25
CA ALA A 33 0.41 3.48 4.83
C ALA A 33 -0.07 2.63 6.01
N THR A 34 -1.39 2.65 6.26
CA THR A 34 -2.04 1.78 7.24
C THR A 34 -3.00 0.85 6.52
N ASN A 35 -2.84 -0.46 6.74
CA ASN A 35 -3.65 -1.48 6.07
C ASN A 35 -4.73 -1.99 7.02
N ARG A 36 -5.93 -2.16 6.50
CA ARG A 36 -7.07 -2.74 7.19
C ARG A 36 -7.66 -3.87 6.38
N THR A 37 -7.69 -5.05 6.96
CA THR A 37 -8.43 -6.19 6.42
C THR A 37 -9.84 -6.23 7.01
N TYR A 38 -10.85 -6.39 6.17
CA TYR A 38 -12.22 -6.63 6.60
C TYR A 38 -12.90 -7.67 5.70
N LYS A 39 -14.02 -8.23 6.15
CA LYS A 39 -14.85 -9.11 5.32
C LYS A 39 -16.04 -8.32 4.80
N ASP A 40 -16.34 -8.44 3.52
CA ASP A 40 -17.55 -7.86 2.94
C ASP A 40 -18.81 -8.69 3.28
N LYS A 41 -19.99 -8.24 2.84
CA LYS A 41 -21.27 -8.93 3.08
C LYS A 41 -21.37 -10.29 2.37
N ASN A 42 -20.61 -10.51 1.31
CA ASN A 42 -20.52 -11.76 0.55
C ASN A 42 -19.46 -12.71 1.12
N GLY A 43 -18.79 -12.34 2.23
CA GLY A 43 -17.79 -13.16 2.90
C GLY A 43 -16.39 -13.08 2.30
N ALA A 44 -16.18 -12.25 1.28
CA ALA A 44 -14.87 -12.06 0.66
C ALA A 44 -13.95 -11.23 1.58
N LYS A 45 -12.69 -11.65 1.72
CA LYS A 45 -11.65 -10.88 2.41
C LYS A 45 -11.25 -9.70 1.53
N GLN A 46 -11.43 -8.49 2.05
CA GLN A 46 -11.04 -7.24 1.40
C GLN A 46 -9.88 -6.60 2.18
N GLU A 47 -8.97 -5.98 1.45
CA GLU A 47 -7.87 -5.20 2.02
C GLU A 47 -8.01 -3.75 1.54
N ALA A 48 -8.03 -2.82 2.50
CA ALA A 48 -8.05 -1.39 2.24
C ALA A 48 -6.80 -0.76 2.84
N THR A 49 -6.16 0.12 2.07
CA THR A 49 -4.97 0.86 2.49
C THR A 49 -5.30 2.34 2.57
N GLU A 50 -5.00 2.96 3.71
CA GLU A 50 -5.14 4.39 3.94
C GLU A 50 -3.76 5.05 4.02
N PHE A 51 -3.62 6.22 3.39
CA PHE A 51 -2.36 6.94 3.30
C PHE A 51 -2.43 8.23 4.12
N HIS A 52 -1.42 8.41 4.96
CA HIS A 52 -1.32 9.53 5.89
C HIS A 52 -0.07 10.34 5.57
N ASN A 53 -0.21 11.65 5.38
CA ASN A 53 0.93 12.56 5.24
C ASN A 53 1.27 13.16 6.62
N ILE A 54 2.48 12.90 7.10
CA ILE A 54 2.91 13.29 8.44
C ILE A 54 4.05 14.30 8.32
N VAL A 55 3.95 15.37 9.12
CA VAL A 55 4.99 16.40 9.24
C VAL A 55 5.45 16.43 10.70
N ALA A 56 6.75 16.22 10.92
CA ALA A 56 7.36 16.31 12.23
C ALA A 56 8.43 17.40 12.26
N PHE A 57 8.65 18.01 13.43
CA PHE A 57 9.52 19.18 13.60
C PHE A 57 10.62 18.94 14.64
N GLY A 58 11.68 19.76 14.57
CA GLY A 58 12.74 19.82 15.57
C GLY A 58 13.50 18.50 15.72
N ARG A 59 13.81 18.11 16.96
CA ARG A 59 14.60 16.90 17.23
C ARG A 59 13.93 15.62 16.73
N THR A 60 12.60 15.55 16.74
CA THR A 60 11.86 14.41 16.18
C THR A 60 12.09 14.29 14.67
N ALA A 61 12.20 15.42 13.97
CA ALA A 61 12.51 15.42 12.54
C ALA A 61 13.89 14.82 12.25
N GLU A 62 14.90 15.20 13.03
CA GLU A 62 16.26 14.64 12.93
C GLU A 62 16.29 13.14 13.15
N VAL A 63 15.64 12.68 14.22
CA VAL A 63 15.61 11.24 14.58
C VAL A 63 14.91 10.43 13.48
N ILE A 64 13.77 10.92 12.98
CA ILE A 64 13.04 10.23 11.90
C ILE A 64 13.91 10.17 10.65
N ALA A 65 14.54 11.27 10.24
CA ALA A 65 15.39 11.31 9.05
C ALA A 65 16.66 10.45 9.19
N GLN A 66 17.19 10.30 10.41
CA GLN A 66 18.40 9.52 10.66
C GLN A 66 18.15 8.02 10.68
N TYR A 67 17.01 7.57 11.22
CA TYR A 67 16.78 6.16 11.53
C TYR A 67 15.67 5.50 10.72
N MET A 68 14.72 6.28 10.17
CA MET A 68 13.63 5.71 9.38
C MET A 68 13.98 5.69 7.91
N LYS A 69 13.71 4.56 7.26
CA LYS A 69 13.85 4.38 5.82
C LYS A 69 12.51 3.93 5.26
N GLY A 70 12.12 4.49 4.13
CA GLY A 70 10.95 4.09 3.39
C GLY A 70 11.06 2.64 2.93
N THR A 71 9.90 1.99 2.77
CA THR A 71 9.81 0.61 2.31
C THR A 71 10.05 0.47 0.81
N SER A 72 10.94 1.28 0.23
CA SER A 72 11.15 1.35 -1.22
C SER A 72 11.61 0.01 -1.83
N HIS A 73 12.13 -0.96 -1.06
CA HIS A 73 12.66 -2.23 -1.61
C HIS A 73 12.61 -3.48 -0.71
N THR A 74 11.64 -3.62 0.21
CA THR A 74 11.56 -4.85 1.03
C THR A 74 10.21 -5.55 1.00
N GLY A 75 9.37 -5.18 0.04
CA GLY A 75 8.06 -5.78 -0.19
C GLY A 75 7.65 -5.66 -1.65
N SER A 76 8.56 -5.92 -2.59
CA SER A 76 8.10 -6.61 -3.79
C SER A 76 7.81 -8.04 -3.35
N GLU A 77 6.69 -8.25 -2.68
CA GLU A 77 5.93 -9.43 -3.04
C GLU A 77 5.66 -9.21 -4.52
N GLU A 78 6.54 -9.78 -5.35
CA GLU A 78 6.07 -10.42 -6.55
C GLU A 78 4.87 -11.22 -6.08
N GLN A 79 3.68 -10.63 -6.25
CA GLN A 79 2.57 -11.43 -6.69
C GLN A 79 3.11 -12.04 -7.98
N SER A 80 3.79 -13.18 -7.86
CA SER A 80 3.87 -14.11 -8.95
C SER A 80 2.41 -14.30 -9.28
N ALA A 81 1.99 -13.69 -10.39
CA ALA A 81 0.83 -14.19 -11.11
C ALA A 81 0.92 -15.72 -11.01
N PRO A 82 -0.17 -16.42 -10.64
CA PRO A 82 -0.19 -17.85 -10.83
C PRO A 82 0.41 -18.09 -12.22
N LYS A 83 1.48 -18.87 -12.30
CA LYS A 83 1.97 -19.31 -13.59
C LYS A 83 0.84 -20.17 -14.14
N ASP A 84 -0.07 -19.53 -14.84
CA ASP A 84 -1.11 -20.17 -15.62
C ASP A 84 -0.40 -20.77 -16.83
N ASP A 85 0.38 -21.83 -16.57
CA ASP A 85 0.79 -22.82 -17.57
C ASP A 85 -0.39 -23.74 -17.95
N GLU A 86 -1.61 -23.38 -17.55
CA GLU A 86 -2.86 -23.85 -18.14
C GLU A 86 -3.56 -22.65 -18.77
N ALA A 87 -3.01 -22.17 -19.87
CA ALA A 87 -3.80 -21.40 -20.84
C ALA A 87 -5.11 -22.16 -21.04
N ILE A 88 -6.24 -21.50 -20.76
CA ILE A 88 -7.57 -22.04 -21.04
C ILE A 88 -7.58 -22.43 -22.51
N LYS A 89 -7.42 -23.73 -22.76
CA LYS A 89 -7.37 -24.27 -24.11
C LYS A 89 -8.80 -24.18 -24.63
N TYR A 90 -9.08 -23.16 -25.42
CA TYR A 90 -10.28 -23.17 -26.24
C TYR A 90 -10.20 -24.43 -27.11
N PRO A 91 -11.23 -25.29 -27.09
CA PRO A 91 -11.24 -26.44 -27.97
C PRO A 91 -11.15 -25.91 -29.41
N ASP A 92 -10.16 -26.40 -30.16
CA ASP A 92 -9.98 -26.07 -31.59
C ASP A 92 -11.06 -26.75 -32.46
N GLU A 93 -12.04 -27.42 -31.86
CA GLU A 93 -13.13 -28.08 -32.58
C GLU A 93 -14.15 -27.03 -33.03
N GLU A 94 -14.27 -26.86 -34.35
CA GLU A 94 -15.33 -26.09 -34.99
C GLU A 94 -16.68 -26.59 -34.48
N ILE A 95 -17.46 -25.69 -33.88
CA ILE A 95 -18.82 -25.98 -33.44
C ILE A 95 -19.65 -26.27 -34.70
N ASN A 96 -19.98 -27.55 -34.93
CA ASN A 96 -20.87 -27.92 -36.01
C ASN A 96 -22.29 -27.43 -35.71
N PRO A 97 -22.94 -26.73 -36.64
CA PRO A 97 -24.29 -26.22 -36.44
C PRO A 97 -25.35 -27.32 -36.29
N GLU A 98 -25.01 -28.58 -36.58
CA GLU A 98 -25.89 -29.75 -36.42
C GLU A 98 -25.91 -30.30 -34.97
N ASP A 99 -24.90 -29.97 -34.16
CA ASP A 99 -24.77 -30.43 -32.76
C ASP A 99 -25.44 -29.49 -31.74
N ILE A 100 -26.10 -28.42 -32.20
CA ILE A 100 -26.82 -27.47 -31.35
C ILE A 100 -28.28 -27.94 -31.24
N PRO A 101 -28.75 -28.47 -30.10
CA PRO A 101 -30.17 -28.79 -29.93
C PRO A 101 -30.98 -27.50 -29.83
N PHE A 102 -32.03 -27.39 -30.66
CA PHE A 102 -33.04 -26.32 -30.59
C PHE A 102 -33.84 -26.38 -29.27
#